data_AF-A0A414H6R1-F1
#
_entry.id   AF-A0A414H6R1-F1
#
_cell.length_a   1.000
_cell.length_b   1.000
_cell.length_c   1.000
_cell.angle_alpha   90.00
_cell.angle_beta   90.00
_cell.angle_gamma   90.00
#
_symmetry.space_group_name_H-M   'P 1'
#
loop_
_entity.id
_entity.type
_entity.pdbx_description
1 polymer ?
#
loop_
_entity_poly.entity_id
_entity_poly.type
_entity_poly.pdbx_seq_one_letter_code
_entity_poly.pdbx_strand_id
1 'polypeptide(L)'
;MEKGIRKIEQNGVHVAYLTCPQIKLNKYKDATMLSLWHIKGDSMDFILDMPELQDIRMYACKFNDYTALSKLTHLRKLCINGIATKEEQTFDYIANLSSLEELIIGYIQPFIKFPNLSNLHSLYKLFIFECKNLVDIKSIANIPNLRVFDWCCSQLKPTELEFVMQKDSIQKVAAQFGGKRLNEEFKSLLMKYNL
;
A
#
# COMPACT_ATOMS: atom_id res chain seq x y z
N MET A 1 30.80 -0.22 7.43
CA MET A 1 29.38 -0.37 7.02
C MET A 1 28.62 -0.92 8.19
N GLU A 2 27.57 -0.23 8.66
CA GLU A 2 26.61 -0.87 9.57
C GLU A 2 25.96 -2.02 8.82
N LYS A 3 26.05 -3.24 9.37
CA LYS A 3 25.38 -4.39 8.76
C LYS A 3 23.89 -4.08 8.70
N GLY A 4 23.29 -4.22 7.51
CA GLY A 4 21.85 -4.07 7.32
C GLY A 4 21.34 -2.67 7.02
N ILE A 5 22.12 -1.59 7.16
CA ILE A 5 21.69 -0.21 6.80
C ILE A 5 22.61 0.39 5.73
N ARG A 6 22.05 0.86 4.61
CA ARG A 6 22.80 1.53 3.54
C ARG A 6 21.98 2.62 2.85
N LYS A 7 22.66 3.64 2.29
CA LYS A 7 22.02 4.57 1.35
C LYS A 7 21.72 3.85 0.04
N ILE A 8 20.66 4.28 -0.62
CA ILE A 8 20.25 3.86 -1.95
C ILE A 8 19.90 5.11 -2.79
N GLU A 9 19.55 4.91 -4.05
CA GLU A 9 19.15 5.98 -4.97
C GLU A 9 17.93 6.77 -4.45
N GLN A 10 17.60 7.88 -5.12
CA GLN A 10 16.42 8.71 -4.82
C GLN A 10 16.40 9.25 -3.38
N ASN A 11 17.58 9.56 -2.84
CA ASN A 11 17.75 10.02 -1.46
C ASN A 11 17.14 9.02 -0.44
N GLY A 12 17.36 7.73 -0.68
CA GLY A 12 16.78 6.66 0.10
C GLY A 12 17.73 5.98 1.07
N VAL A 13 17.14 5.31 2.06
CA VAL A 13 17.82 4.42 3.00
C VAL A 13 17.19 3.04 2.90
N HIS A 14 18.01 2.00 2.89
CA HIS A 14 17.56 0.63 2.96
C HIS A 14 18.00 -0.01 4.27
N VAL A 15 17.07 -0.66 4.95
CA VAL A 15 17.25 -1.37 6.21
C VAL A 15 16.77 -2.82 6.03
N ALA A 16 17.61 -3.81 6.34
CA ALA A 16 17.25 -5.21 6.19
C ALA A 16 17.78 -6.10 7.31
N TYR A 17 16.96 -7.07 7.72
CA TYR A 17 17.32 -8.16 8.66
C TYR A 17 17.85 -7.67 10.03
N LEU A 18 17.34 -6.52 10.48
CA LEU A 18 17.64 -5.96 11.80
C LEU A 18 16.41 -6.05 12.71
N THR A 19 16.66 -6.15 14.01
CA THR A 19 15.61 -5.94 15.03
C THR A 19 15.43 -4.44 15.28
N CYS A 20 14.24 -4.02 15.68
CA CYS A 20 13.94 -2.59 15.90
C CYS A 20 14.96 -1.86 16.81
N PRO A 21 15.47 -2.44 17.92
CA PRO A 21 16.50 -1.80 18.73
C PRO A 21 17.83 -1.53 18.02
N GLN A 22 18.16 -2.30 16.98
CA GLN A 22 19.38 -2.14 16.18
C GLN A 22 19.25 -1.04 15.13
N ILE A 23 18.03 -0.58 14.83
CA ILE A 23 17.77 0.42 13.80
C ILE A 23 17.96 1.81 14.41
N LYS A 24 18.93 2.56 13.88
CA LYS A 24 19.22 3.95 14.25
C LYS A 24 19.30 4.77 12.96
N LEU A 25 18.34 5.67 12.74
CA LEU A 25 18.19 6.37 11.46
C LEU A 25 18.46 7.87 11.54
N ASN A 26 18.75 8.40 12.73
CA ASN A 26 19.07 9.81 13.00
C ASN A 26 20.12 10.44 12.05
N LYS A 27 21.11 9.67 11.57
CA LYS A 27 22.11 10.16 10.60
C LYS A 27 21.59 10.28 9.16
N TYR A 28 20.36 9.85 8.91
CA TYR A 28 19.65 9.90 7.63
C TYR A 28 18.40 10.78 7.69
N LYS A 29 18.34 11.74 8.64
CA LYS A 29 17.18 12.60 8.87
C LYS A 29 16.64 13.32 7.62
N ASP A 30 17.52 13.62 6.65
CA ASP A 30 17.18 14.34 5.41
C ASP A 30 16.78 13.39 4.26
N ALA A 31 16.77 12.08 4.48
CA ALA A 31 16.39 11.10 3.46
C ALA A 31 14.87 11.05 3.30
N THR A 32 14.43 10.93 2.05
CA THR A 32 13.01 11.03 1.66
C THR A 32 12.38 9.67 1.35
N MET A 33 13.19 8.60 1.25
CA MET A 33 12.71 7.24 1.02
C MET A 33 13.29 6.28 2.05
N LEU A 34 12.46 5.35 2.54
CA LEU A 34 12.88 4.24 3.40
C LEU A 34 12.38 2.91 2.84
N SER A 35 13.32 2.00 2.55
CA SER A 35 13.05 0.63 2.18
C SER A 35 13.36 -0.30 3.36
N LEU A 36 12.36 -1.02 3.85
CA LEU A 36 12.44 -1.94 5.00
C LEU A 36 12.26 -3.38 4.52
N TRP A 37 13.16 -4.28 4.91
CA TRP A 37 13.15 -5.68 4.47
C TRP A 37 13.27 -6.62 5.67
N HIS A 38 12.32 -7.53 5.85
CA HIS A 38 12.34 -8.57 6.88
C HIS A 38 12.49 -8.03 8.31
N ILE A 39 11.76 -6.96 8.65
CA ILE A 39 11.79 -6.34 9.97
C ILE A 39 10.48 -6.60 10.70
N LYS A 40 10.60 -7.06 11.96
CA LYS A 40 9.46 -7.25 12.85
C LYS A 40 9.70 -6.55 14.18
N GLY A 41 8.64 -6.13 14.83
CA GLY A 41 8.72 -5.55 16.17
C GLY A 41 7.38 -5.01 16.67
N ASP A 42 7.37 -4.48 17.88
CA ASP A 42 6.16 -3.95 18.48
C ASP A 42 5.75 -2.62 17.85
N SER A 43 6.70 -1.74 17.57
CA SER A 43 6.48 -0.43 16.95
C SER A 43 7.54 -0.13 15.88
N MET A 44 7.19 0.76 14.96
CA MET A 44 8.09 1.32 13.95
C MET A 44 8.54 2.77 14.26
N ASP A 45 8.54 3.20 15.53
CA ASP A 45 8.90 4.58 15.93
C ASP A 45 10.29 5.05 15.48
N PHE A 46 11.20 4.14 15.11
CA PHE A 46 12.51 4.51 14.55
C PHE A 46 12.41 5.32 13.25
N ILE A 47 11.26 5.30 12.55
CA ILE A 47 11.04 6.15 11.36
C ILE A 47 10.91 7.63 11.71
N LEU A 48 10.62 7.97 12.98
CA LEU A 48 10.48 9.36 13.44
C LEU A 48 11.83 10.10 13.46
N ASP A 49 12.94 9.38 13.38
CA ASP A 49 14.28 9.94 13.14
C ASP A 49 14.43 10.57 11.74
N MET A 50 13.47 10.32 10.82
CA MET A 50 13.50 10.76 9.42
C MET A 50 12.24 11.58 9.08
N PRO A 51 12.14 12.83 9.57
CA PRO A 51 10.93 13.65 9.46
C PRO A 51 10.55 14.01 8.01
N GLU A 52 11.52 13.99 7.08
CA GLU A 52 11.33 14.32 5.67
C GLU A 52 10.87 13.12 4.81
N LEU A 53 10.51 11.99 5.42
CA LEU A 53 10.08 10.79 4.68
C LEU A 53 8.82 11.04 3.85
N GLN A 54 8.92 10.71 2.57
CA GLN A 54 7.85 10.81 1.57
C GLN A 54 7.43 9.45 1.01
N ASP A 55 8.32 8.46 1.01
CA ASP A 55 8.09 7.13 0.43
C ASP A 55 8.59 6.04 1.39
N ILE A 56 7.69 5.20 1.88
CA ILE A 56 8.03 4.03 2.69
C ILE A 56 7.65 2.76 1.95
N ARG A 57 8.61 1.84 1.82
CA ARG A 57 8.41 0.55 1.14
C ARG A 57 8.81 -0.59 2.07
N MET A 58 7.83 -1.37 2.49
CA MET A 58 7.99 -2.48 3.40
C MET A 58 7.90 -3.81 2.66
N TYR A 59 8.89 -4.67 2.86
CA TYR A 59 8.99 -6.00 2.26
C TYR A 59 9.16 -7.04 3.36
N ALA A 60 8.19 -7.95 3.52
CA ALA A 60 8.21 -8.96 4.57
C ALA A 60 8.33 -8.37 5.99
N CYS A 61 7.73 -7.20 6.24
CA CYS A 61 7.72 -6.54 7.54
C CYS A 61 6.43 -6.84 8.32
N LYS A 62 6.47 -6.82 9.66
CA LYS A 62 5.27 -6.88 10.51
C LYS A 62 5.49 -6.09 11.79
N PHE A 63 4.67 -5.09 12.04
CA PHE A 63 4.62 -4.36 13.30
C PHE A 63 3.27 -4.57 14.00
N ASN A 64 3.25 -4.47 15.33
CA ASN A 64 2.00 -4.49 16.10
C ASN A 64 1.37 -3.09 16.13
N ASP A 65 2.19 -2.04 16.10
CA ASP A 65 1.80 -0.63 16.10
C ASP A 65 2.39 0.12 14.88
N TYR A 66 1.50 0.74 14.11
CA TYR A 66 1.81 1.57 12.93
C TYR A 66 1.55 3.07 13.16
N THR A 67 1.22 3.48 14.39
CA THR A 67 0.83 4.87 14.73
C THR A 67 1.92 5.89 14.38
N ALA A 68 3.19 5.49 14.33
CA ALA A 68 4.28 6.35 13.87
C ALA A 68 4.07 6.89 12.44
N LEU A 69 3.40 6.14 11.56
CA LEU A 69 3.15 6.58 10.17
C LEU A 69 2.32 7.86 10.10
N SER A 70 1.33 8.04 10.98
CA SER A 70 0.46 9.23 10.97
C SER A 70 1.17 10.49 11.45
N LYS A 71 2.33 10.36 12.09
CA LYS A 71 3.19 11.48 12.48
C LYS A 71 4.03 12.02 11.32
N LEU A 72 4.15 11.27 10.20
CA LEU A 72 4.93 11.66 9.03
C LEU A 72 4.08 12.51 8.07
N THR A 73 4.07 13.82 8.27
CA THR A 73 3.26 14.79 7.50
C THR A 73 3.64 14.91 6.02
N HIS A 74 4.83 14.44 5.65
CA HIS A 74 5.34 14.44 4.28
C HIS A 74 5.13 13.11 3.55
N LEU A 75 4.60 12.07 4.21
CA LEU A 75 4.40 10.75 3.61
C LEU A 75 3.39 10.83 2.46
N ARG A 76 3.83 10.52 1.23
CA ARG A 76 3.02 10.50 0.01
C ARG A 76 2.83 9.11 -0.56
N LYS A 77 3.79 8.20 -0.34
CA LYS A 77 3.75 6.85 -0.89
C LYS A 77 3.98 5.81 0.19
N LEU A 78 3.12 4.79 0.19
CA LEU A 78 3.23 3.65 1.08
C LEU A 78 3.11 2.37 0.27
N CYS A 79 4.12 1.52 0.35
CA CYS A 79 4.12 0.18 -0.22
C CYS A 79 4.26 -0.85 0.90
N ILE A 80 3.30 -1.77 0.97
CA ILE A 80 3.32 -2.90 1.90
C ILE A 80 3.28 -4.19 1.09
N ASN A 81 4.40 -4.88 1.04
CA ASN A 81 4.59 -6.07 0.23
C ASN A 81 5.00 -7.25 1.12
N GLY A 82 4.10 -8.20 1.30
CA GLY A 82 4.36 -9.40 2.07
C GLY A 82 4.31 -9.15 3.58
N ILE A 83 3.36 -9.79 4.25
CA ILE A 83 3.33 -9.92 5.71
C ILE A 83 3.16 -11.40 6.02
N ALA A 84 4.20 -12.02 6.56
CA ALA A 84 4.18 -13.43 6.94
C ALA A 84 3.53 -13.59 8.33
N THR A 85 2.19 -13.68 8.34
CA THR A 85 1.38 -13.86 9.55
C THR A 85 0.13 -14.69 9.24
N LYS A 86 -0.43 -15.32 10.27
CA LYS A 86 -1.75 -15.99 10.21
C LYS A 86 -2.88 -15.10 10.70
N GLU A 87 -2.54 -14.04 11.44
CA GLU A 87 -3.50 -13.06 11.95
C GLU A 87 -4.04 -12.19 10.83
N GLU A 88 -5.34 -11.89 10.88
CA GLU A 88 -5.99 -10.95 9.97
C GLU A 88 -5.24 -9.60 9.96
N GLN A 89 -5.13 -8.99 8.78
CA GLN A 89 -4.54 -7.67 8.60
C GLN A 89 -5.62 -6.72 8.08
N THR A 90 -6.09 -5.81 8.94
CA THR A 90 -7.20 -4.89 8.61
C THR A 90 -6.73 -3.59 7.95
N PHE A 91 -5.49 -3.17 8.20
CA PHE A 91 -4.91 -1.93 7.68
C PHE A 91 -5.66 -0.63 8.07
N ASP A 92 -6.47 -0.65 9.13
CA ASP A 92 -7.28 0.52 9.54
C ASP A 92 -6.44 1.76 9.85
N TYR A 93 -5.19 1.59 10.27
CA TYR A 93 -4.25 2.70 10.52
C TYR A 93 -3.99 3.56 9.27
N ILE A 94 -4.20 3.03 8.06
CA ILE A 94 -4.03 3.77 6.81
C ILE A 94 -5.03 4.93 6.71
N ALA A 95 -6.21 4.82 7.34
CA ALA A 95 -7.22 5.89 7.34
C ALA A 95 -6.73 7.20 7.99
N ASN A 96 -5.64 7.15 8.76
CA ASN A 96 -5.03 8.30 9.42
C ASN A 96 -3.92 8.97 8.60
N LEU A 97 -3.62 8.49 7.39
CA LEU A 97 -2.52 8.98 6.55
C LEU A 97 -3.03 10.03 5.55
N SER A 98 -3.56 11.15 6.04
CA SER A 98 -4.30 12.16 5.24
C SER A 98 -3.54 12.72 4.03
N SER A 99 -2.20 12.70 4.07
CA SER A 99 -1.35 13.17 2.98
C SER A 99 -0.96 12.10 1.96
N LEU A 100 -1.40 10.85 2.14
CA LEU A 100 -1.04 9.73 1.29
C LEU A 100 -1.66 9.90 -0.11
N GLU A 101 -0.84 9.75 -1.14
CA GLU A 101 -1.18 9.95 -2.54
C GLU A 101 -1.20 8.63 -3.33
N GLU A 102 -0.28 7.72 -3.00
CA GLU A 102 -0.15 6.40 -3.62
C GLU A 102 -0.09 5.30 -2.56
N LEU A 103 -0.98 4.30 -2.69
CA LEU A 103 -1.00 3.12 -1.84
C LEU A 103 -0.79 1.86 -2.68
N ILE A 104 0.18 1.04 -2.27
CA ILE A 104 0.49 -0.25 -2.90
C ILE A 104 0.43 -1.32 -1.81
N ILE A 105 -0.43 -2.33 -1.99
CA ILE A 105 -0.53 -3.47 -1.07
C ILE A 105 -0.42 -4.75 -1.88
N GLY A 106 0.45 -5.67 -1.46
CA GLY A 106 0.48 -6.97 -2.10
C GLY A 106 1.11 -8.08 -1.31
N TYR A 107 0.88 -9.31 -1.78
CA TYR A 107 1.34 -10.56 -1.14
C TYR A 107 0.87 -10.71 0.32
N ILE A 108 -0.33 -10.22 0.67
CA ILE A 108 -0.90 -10.34 2.03
C ILE A 108 -2.01 -11.39 2.02
N GLN A 109 -1.72 -12.59 2.52
CA GLN A 109 -2.71 -13.67 2.59
C GLN A 109 -3.85 -13.40 3.58
N PRO A 110 -3.61 -12.94 4.82
CA PRO A 110 -4.69 -12.71 5.78
C PRO A 110 -5.36 -11.32 5.64
N PHE A 111 -5.33 -10.73 4.44
CA PHE A 111 -6.05 -9.49 4.13
C PHE A 111 -7.37 -9.86 3.43
N ILE A 112 -8.49 -9.69 4.14
CA ILE A 112 -9.80 -10.22 3.72
C ILE A 112 -10.76 -9.12 3.27
N LYS A 113 -10.69 -7.96 3.93
CA LYS A 113 -11.56 -6.81 3.72
C LYS A 113 -10.74 -5.53 3.64
N PHE A 114 -11.00 -4.72 2.61
CA PHE A 114 -10.33 -3.44 2.42
C PHE A 114 -10.86 -2.40 3.43
N PRO A 115 -9.99 -1.65 4.13
CA PRO A 115 -10.42 -0.68 5.14
C PRO A 115 -11.20 0.48 4.52
N ASN A 116 -11.99 1.19 5.33
CA ASN A 116 -12.64 2.40 4.87
C ASN A 116 -11.66 3.57 4.86
N LEU A 117 -11.34 4.07 3.67
CA LEU A 117 -10.37 5.16 3.46
C LEU A 117 -11.05 6.48 3.02
N SER A 118 -12.29 6.71 3.44
CA SER A 118 -13.05 7.92 3.08
C SER A 118 -12.38 9.24 3.47
N ASN A 119 -11.47 9.22 4.45
CA ASN A 119 -10.75 10.41 4.91
C ASN A 119 -9.51 10.73 4.06
N LEU A 120 -9.10 9.84 3.14
CA LEU A 120 -7.90 10.02 2.33
C LEU A 120 -8.17 10.84 1.07
N HIS A 121 -8.26 12.16 1.25
CA HIS A 121 -8.57 13.10 0.18
C HIS A 121 -7.41 13.26 -0.83
N SER A 122 -6.18 12.98 -0.43
CA SER A 122 -5.00 13.06 -1.32
C SER A 122 -4.77 11.79 -2.14
N LEU A 123 -5.38 10.66 -1.74
CA LEU A 123 -5.14 9.36 -2.34
C LEU A 123 -5.77 9.30 -3.72
N TYR A 124 -4.94 9.28 -4.76
CA TYR A 124 -5.39 9.22 -6.15
C TYR A 124 -5.01 7.93 -6.86
N LYS A 125 -4.08 7.14 -6.31
CA LYS A 125 -3.62 5.89 -6.91
C LYS A 125 -3.58 4.74 -5.91
N LEU A 126 -4.21 3.64 -6.29
CA LEU A 126 -4.27 2.40 -5.51
C LEU A 126 -3.86 1.23 -6.39
N PHE A 127 -2.91 0.44 -5.91
CA PHE A 127 -2.51 -0.82 -6.54
C PHE A 127 -2.58 -1.96 -5.53
N ILE A 128 -3.32 -3.01 -5.88
CA ILE A 128 -3.45 -4.22 -5.07
C ILE A 128 -3.07 -5.44 -5.91
N PHE A 129 -2.18 -6.30 -5.41
CA PHE A 129 -1.74 -7.49 -6.12
C PHE A 129 -1.46 -8.68 -5.20
N GLU A 130 -1.74 -9.89 -5.66
CA GLU A 130 -1.42 -11.13 -4.91
C GLU A 130 -2.00 -11.21 -3.48
N CYS A 131 -3.10 -10.49 -3.22
CA CYS A 131 -3.89 -10.57 -1.99
C CYS A 131 -5.06 -11.55 -2.18
N LYS A 132 -4.75 -12.85 -2.15
CA LYS A 132 -5.65 -13.93 -2.63
C LYS A 132 -6.97 -14.08 -1.86
N ASN A 133 -7.02 -13.61 -0.62
CA ASN A 133 -8.23 -13.72 0.23
C ASN A 133 -9.01 -12.40 0.34
N LEU A 134 -8.57 -11.33 -0.33
CA LEU A 134 -9.23 -10.02 -0.28
C LEU A 134 -10.49 -10.03 -1.14
N VAL A 135 -11.66 -10.22 -0.54
CA VAL A 135 -12.93 -10.35 -1.28
C VAL A 135 -13.87 -9.19 -1.05
N ASP A 136 -13.85 -8.55 0.12
CA ASP A 136 -14.65 -7.36 0.40
C ASP A 136 -13.85 -6.10 0.10
N ILE A 137 -14.11 -5.51 -1.07
CA ILE A 137 -13.40 -4.31 -1.56
C ILE A 137 -14.33 -3.11 -1.79
N LYS A 138 -15.61 -3.19 -1.40
CA LYS A 138 -16.60 -2.16 -1.74
C LYS A 138 -16.30 -0.80 -1.13
N SER A 139 -15.57 -0.76 -0.01
CA SER A 139 -15.08 0.46 0.62
C SER A 139 -14.14 1.30 -0.26
N ILE A 140 -13.54 0.74 -1.32
CA ILE A 140 -12.75 1.51 -2.31
C ILE A 140 -13.60 2.59 -2.97
N ALA A 141 -14.93 2.39 -3.08
CA ALA A 141 -15.86 3.38 -3.61
C ALA A 141 -15.79 4.72 -2.84
N ASN A 142 -15.47 4.65 -1.54
CA ASN A 142 -15.48 5.79 -0.64
C ASN A 142 -14.23 6.66 -0.74
N ILE A 143 -13.18 6.23 -1.46
CA ILE A 143 -11.97 7.05 -1.64
C ILE A 143 -12.33 8.26 -2.53
N PRO A 144 -12.26 9.50 -2.04
CA PRO A 144 -12.85 10.65 -2.75
C PRO A 144 -12.22 10.90 -4.13
N ASN A 145 -10.89 10.92 -4.19
CA ASN A 145 -10.13 11.39 -5.35
C ASN A 145 -9.39 10.26 -6.10
N LEU A 146 -9.88 9.02 -6.01
CA LEU A 146 -9.24 7.88 -6.69
C LEU A 146 -9.34 8.02 -8.22
N ARG A 147 -8.18 8.15 -8.88
CA ARG A 147 -8.06 8.31 -10.33
C ARG A 147 -7.51 7.06 -11.02
N VAL A 148 -6.61 6.34 -10.34
CA VAL A 148 -5.95 5.16 -10.89
C VAL A 148 -6.15 3.99 -9.93
N PHE A 149 -6.77 2.94 -10.44
CA PHE A 149 -6.95 1.68 -9.71
C PHE A 149 -6.34 0.53 -10.52
N ASP A 150 -5.42 -0.21 -9.89
CA ASP A 150 -4.83 -1.41 -10.47
C ASP A 150 -5.10 -2.61 -9.56
N TRP A 151 -5.64 -3.68 -10.14
CA TRP A 151 -6.05 -4.89 -9.47
C TRP A 151 -5.43 -6.13 -10.12
N CYS A 152 -4.42 -6.69 -9.47
CA CYS A 152 -3.76 -7.91 -9.89
C CYS A 152 -3.99 -9.03 -8.86
N CYS A 153 -5.25 -9.30 -8.52
CA CYS A 153 -5.63 -10.46 -7.71
C CYS A 153 -6.65 -11.34 -8.45
N SER A 154 -6.59 -12.65 -8.26
CA SER A 154 -7.29 -13.63 -9.09
C SER A 154 -8.66 -14.09 -8.58
N GLN A 155 -9.06 -13.67 -7.38
CA GLN A 155 -10.25 -14.16 -6.67
C GLN A 155 -11.56 -13.49 -7.09
N LEU A 156 -11.49 -12.28 -7.65
CA LEU A 156 -12.66 -11.53 -8.11
C LEU A 156 -12.81 -11.63 -9.62
N LYS A 157 -14.04 -11.50 -10.10
CA LYS A 157 -14.41 -11.39 -11.51
C LYS A 157 -14.43 -9.91 -11.95
N PRO A 158 -14.36 -9.64 -13.27
CA PRO A 158 -14.41 -8.28 -13.80
C PRO A 158 -15.60 -7.44 -13.30
N THR A 159 -16.80 -8.01 -13.30
CA THR A 159 -18.03 -7.35 -12.83
C THR A 159 -17.99 -6.93 -11.37
N GLU A 160 -17.19 -7.59 -10.53
CA GLU A 160 -17.04 -7.23 -9.13
C GLU A 160 -16.25 -5.93 -8.93
N LEU A 161 -15.47 -5.50 -9.94
CA LEU A 161 -14.74 -4.23 -9.96
C LEU A 161 -15.53 -3.08 -10.60
N GLU A 162 -16.70 -3.33 -11.20
CA GLU A 162 -17.47 -2.34 -11.97
C GLU A 162 -17.82 -1.09 -11.15
N PHE A 163 -18.05 -1.24 -9.84
CA PHE A 163 -18.35 -0.12 -8.94
C PHE A 163 -17.24 0.93 -8.89
N VAL A 164 -15.98 0.57 -9.16
CA VAL A 164 -14.87 1.53 -9.21
C VAL A 164 -14.93 2.35 -10.51
N MET A 165 -15.35 1.72 -11.61
CA MET A 165 -15.51 2.37 -12.92
C MET A 165 -16.65 3.39 -12.93
N GLN A 166 -17.61 3.26 -12.01
CA GLN A 166 -18.73 4.20 -11.83
C GLN A 166 -18.35 5.50 -11.10
N LYS A 167 -17.12 5.60 -10.58
CA LYS A 167 -16.67 6.82 -9.88
C LYS A 167 -16.36 7.92 -10.88
N ASP A 168 -16.94 9.10 -10.69
CA ASP A 168 -16.68 10.27 -11.55
C ASP A 168 -15.20 10.67 -11.62
N SER A 169 -14.44 10.40 -10.56
CA SER A 169 -13.01 10.72 -10.49
C SER A 169 -12.10 9.72 -11.18
N ILE A 170 -12.58 8.53 -11.54
CA ILE A 170 -11.73 7.46 -12.07
C ILE A 170 -11.30 7.79 -13.50
N GLN A 171 -10.01 7.59 -13.78
CA GLN A 171 -9.40 7.87 -15.08
C GLN A 171 -8.79 6.61 -15.69
N LYS A 172 -8.39 5.65 -14.86
CA LYS A 172 -7.80 4.40 -15.30
C LYS A 172 -8.14 3.28 -14.33
N VAL A 173 -8.62 2.17 -14.90
CA VAL A 173 -8.73 0.89 -14.18
C VAL A 173 -7.94 -0.16 -14.95
N ALA A 174 -7.00 -0.81 -14.28
CA ALA A 174 -6.23 -1.93 -14.83
C ALA A 174 -6.49 -3.16 -13.99
N ALA A 175 -6.64 -4.30 -14.64
CA ALA A 175 -6.73 -5.59 -13.97
C ALA A 175 -6.33 -6.72 -14.91
N GLN A 176 -5.82 -7.82 -14.33
CA GLN A 176 -5.58 -9.06 -15.05
C GLN A 176 -6.30 -10.20 -14.36
N PHE A 177 -7.16 -10.88 -15.10
CA PHE A 177 -7.87 -12.06 -14.66
C PHE A 177 -7.22 -13.26 -15.34
N GLY A 178 -6.98 -14.35 -14.61
CA GLY A 178 -6.17 -15.50 -15.06
C GLY A 178 -6.68 -16.29 -16.28
N GLY A 179 -7.62 -15.77 -17.07
CA GLY A 179 -8.16 -16.40 -18.27
C GLY A 179 -8.63 -15.40 -19.33
N LYS A 180 -8.53 -15.80 -20.61
CA LYS A 180 -8.88 -14.99 -21.80
C LYS A 180 -10.30 -14.42 -21.71
N ARG A 181 -11.29 -15.25 -21.38
CA ARG A 181 -12.70 -14.85 -21.27
C ARG A 181 -12.92 -13.71 -20.27
N LEU A 182 -12.33 -13.80 -19.08
CA LEU A 182 -12.48 -12.76 -18.05
C LEU A 182 -11.76 -11.47 -18.45
N ASN A 183 -10.61 -11.57 -19.12
CA ASN A 183 -9.92 -10.39 -19.65
C ASN A 183 -10.72 -9.70 -20.78
N GLU A 184 -11.44 -10.46 -21.62
CA GLU A 184 -12.33 -9.90 -22.64
C GLU A 184 -13.57 -9.23 -22.03
N GLU A 185 -14.16 -9.85 -20.99
CA GLU A 185 -15.25 -9.26 -20.21
C GLU A 185 -14.80 -7.94 -19.55
N PHE A 186 -13.62 -7.93 -18.94
CA PHE A 186 -13.05 -6.72 -18.35
C PHE A 186 -12.82 -5.60 -19.39
N LYS A 187 -12.27 -5.94 -20.57
CA LYS A 187 -12.13 -4.96 -21.67
C LYS A 187 -13.47 -4.38 -22.10
N SER A 188 -14.51 -5.21 -22.18
CA SER A 188 -15.85 -4.76 -22.53
C SER A 188 -16.44 -3.81 -21.47
N LEU A 189 -16.18 -4.09 -20.19
CA LEU A 189 -16.54 -3.19 -19.09
C LEU A 189 -15.80 -1.85 -19.18
N LEU A 190 -14.49 -1.84 -19.44
CA LEU A 190 -13.74 -0.60 -19.62
C LEU A 190 -14.34 0.27 -20.75
N MET A 191 -14.65 -0.33 -21.91
CA MET A 191 -15.30 0.37 -23.02
C MET A 191 -16.66 0.97 -22.63
N LYS A 192 -17.48 0.27 -21.83
CA LYS A 192 -18.79 0.76 -21.35
C LYS A 192 -18.64 2.07 -20.55
N TYR A 193 -17.54 2.25 -19.85
CA TYR A 193 -17.26 3.42 -19.01
C TYR A 193 -16.28 4.43 -19.64
N ASN A 194 -15.91 4.24 -20.90
CA ASN A 194 -14.91 5.07 -21.60
C ASN A 194 -13.53 5.09 -20.90
N LEU A 195 -13.11 3.94 -20.35
CA LEU A 195 -11.82 3.72 -19.68
C LEU A 195 -10.87 2.84 -20.51
#